data_AF-A0A2G4JCL1-F1
#
_entry.id   AF-A0A2G4JCL1-F1
#
_cell.length_a   1.000
_cell.length_b   1.000
_cell.length_c   1.000
_cell.angle_alpha   90.00
_cell.angle_beta   90.00
_cell.angle_gamma   90.00
#
_symmetry.space_group_name_H-M   'P 1'
#
loop_
_entity.id
_entity.type
_entity.pdbx_description
1 polymer ?
#
loop_
_entity_poly.entity_id
_entity_poly.type
_entity_poly.pdbx_seq_one_letter_code
_entity_poly.pdbx_strand_id
1 'polypeptide(L)'
;MSSDDSELERLKAKRLAEMQQNISTRQEIEKTPDNLKPKETKHPRDILIEHLGFRGLEVLQNAELQFQNDTKMVVEKLAQLITSGEITEIIDGGKLLMLFRSIGLNIRMETKINIEKDGKFVSLSDKLSNYSSDVEE
;
A
#
# COMPACT_ATOMS: atom_id res chain seq x y z
N MET A 1 -66.05 28.56 11.96
CA MET A 1 -64.99 27.54 11.91
C MET A 1 -63.67 28.28 11.84
N SER A 2 -62.92 28.25 12.95
CA SER A 2 -61.97 29.29 13.37
C SER A 2 -60.72 29.34 12.49
N SER A 3 -60.22 30.55 12.24
CA SER A 3 -58.94 30.82 11.53
C SER A 3 -57.73 30.17 12.21
N ASP A 4 -57.84 29.85 13.50
CA ASP A 4 -56.77 29.24 14.30
C ASP A 4 -56.39 27.82 13.82
N ASP A 5 -57.34 27.05 13.31
CA ASP A 5 -57.06 25.69 12.82
C ASP A 5 -56.21 25.71 11.55
N SER A 6 -56.39 26.72 10.69
CA SER A 6 -55.63 26.86 9.44
C SER A 6 -54.17 27.27 9.70
N GLU A 7 -53.92 28.08 10.73
CA GLU A 7 -52.57 28.46 11.13
C GLU A 7 -51.81 27.29 11.78
N LEU A 8 -52.51 26.52 12.63
CA LEU A 8 -51.97 25.29 13.22
C LEU A 8 -51.61 24.25 12.16
N GLU A 9 -52.43 24.10 11.13
CA GLU A 9 -52.19 23.17 10.03
C GLU A 9 -50.98 23.59 9.17
N ARG A 10 -50.81 24.89 8.91
CA ARG A 10 -49.63 25.44 8.24
C ARG A 10 -48.34 25.23 9.04
N LEU A 11 -48.39 25.42 10.37
CA LEU A 11 -47.24 25.19 11.24
C LEU A 11 -46.83 23.71 11.28
N LYS A 12 -47.81 22.79 11.30
CA LYS A 12 -47.56 21.34 11.22
C LYS A 12 -46.94 20.96 9.88
N ALA A 13 -47.48 21.47 8.77
CA ALA A 13 -46.94 21.21 7.43
C ALA A 13 -45.49 21.69 7.28
N LYS A 14 -45.17 22.89 7.80
CA LYS A 14 -43.80 23.43 7.79
C LYS A 14 -42.84 22.55 8.57
N ARG A 15 -43.23 22.10 9.77
CA ARG A 15 -42.38 21.26 10.62
C ARG A 15 -42.17 19.86 10.04
N LEU A 16 -43.19 19.30 9.37
CA LEU A 16 -43.05 18.03 8.64
C LEU A 16 -42.09 18.17 7.46
N ALA A 17 -42.14 19.27 6.71
CA ALA A 17 -41.21 19.52 5.62
C ALA A 17 -39.76 19.68 6.10
N GLU A 18 -39.53 20.43 7.20
CA GLU A 18 -38.20 20.56 7.82
C GLU A 18 -37.66 19.22 8.32
N MET A 19 -38.51 18.37 8.91
CA MET A 19 -38.11 17.04 9.37
C MET A 19 -37.78 16.10 8.21
N GLN A 20 -38.56 16.14 7.12
CA GLN A 20 -38.27 15.39 5.89
C GLN A 20 -36.95 15.82 5.25
N GLN A 21 -36.67 17.13 5.16
CA GLN A 21 -35.39 17.62 4.64
C GLN A 21 -34.21 17.15 5.50
N ASN A 22 -34.30 17.25 6.83
CA ASN A 22 -33.24 16.78 7.72
C ASN A 22 -32.99 15.25 7.61
N ILE A 23 -34.04 14.46 7.40
CA ILE A 23 -33.91 13.01 7.16
C ILE A 23 -33.25 12.75 5.80
N SER A 24 -33.63 13.48 4.74
CA SER A 24 -33.01 13.36 3.43
C SER A 24 -31.53 13.76 3.45
N THR A 25 -31.16 14.86 4.10
CA THR A 25 -29.75 15.28 4.22
C THR A 25 -28.92 14.26 5.02
N ARG A 26 -29.47 13.69 6.10
CA ARG A 26 -28.81 12.62 6.85
C ARG A 26 -28.71 11.33 6.06
N GLN A 27 -29.73 10.97 5.28
CA GLN A 27 -29.67 9.81 4.39
C GLN A 27 -28.69 10.03 3.23
N GLU A 28 -28.49 11.24 2.72
CA GLU A 28 -27.43 11.54 1.75
C GLU A 28 -26.04 11.39 2.38
N ILE A 29 -25.88 11.76 3.65
CA ILE A 29 -24.62 11.62 4.39
C ILE A 29 -24.37 10.14 4.76
N GLU A 30 -25.39 9.39 5.18
CA GLU A 30 -25.28 7.96 5.57
C GLU A 30 -25.32 6.98 4.37
N LYS A 31 -25.88 7.38 3.22
CA LYS A 31 -25.78 6.64 1.93
C LYS A 31 -24.53 7.01 1.14
N THR A 32 -23.53 7.61 1.78
CA THR A 32 -22.15 7.51 1.31
C THR A 32 -21.40 6.44 2.09
N PRO A 33 -21.63 5.13 1.84
CA PRO A 33 -20.53 4.20 2.00
C PRO A 33 -19.52 4.59 0.91
N ASP A 34 -18.37 5.08 1.33
CA ASP A 34 -17.12 5.11 0.59
C ASP A 34 -17.15 5.51 -0.91
N ASN A 35 -16.62 6.71 -1.16
CA ASN A 35 -15.74 6.99 -2.30
C ASN A 35 -16.33 6.73 -3.70
N LEU A 36 -17.37 7.47 -4.06
CA LEU A 36 -17.54 7.98 -5.43
C LEU A 36 -16.64 9.21 -5.66
N LYS A 37 -15.37 9.14 -5.26
CA LYS A 37 -14.36 9.95 -5.95
C LYS A 37 -14.36 9.41 -7.39
N PRO A 38 -14.22 10.25 -8.43
CA PRO A 38 -13.88 9.73 -9.76
C PRO A 38 -12.75 8.71 -9.54
N LYS A 39 -12.80 7.54 -10.18
CA LYS A 39 -11.66 6.62 -10.20
C LYS A 39 -10.47 7.41 -10.74
N GLU A 40 -9.78 8.15 -9.87
CA GLU A 40 -8.43 8.59 -10.10
C GLU A 40 -7.72 7.27 -10.34
N THR A 41 -7.34 7.07 -11.60
CA THR A 41 -6.50 5.97 -11.99
C THR A 41 -5.24 6.10 -11.15
N LYS A 42 -5.23 5.41 -9.99
CA LYS A 42 -4.08 5.38 -9.10
C LYS A 42 -2.87 5.04 -9.95
N HIS A 43 -1.77 5.75 -9.75
CA HIS A 43 -0.58 5.45 -10.54
C HIS A 43 -0.17 4.00 -10.29
N PRO A 44 0.33 3.27 -11.32
CA PRO A 44 0.72 1.87 -11.19
C PRO A 44 1.66 1.60 -10.01
N ARG A 45 2.56 2.56 -9.76
CA ARG A 45 3.48 2.54 -8.62
C ARG A 45 2.74 2.53 -7.27
N ASP A 46 1.73 3.37 -7.11
CA ASP A 46 0.99 3.50 -5.85
C ASP A 46 0.22 2.22 -5.54
N ILE A 47 -0.40 1.62 -6.57
CA ILE A 47 -1.08 0.32 -6.47
C ILE A 47 -0.11 -0.76 -5.98
N LEU A 48 1.10 -0.80 -6.54
CA LEU A 48 2.11 -1.76 -6.11
C LEU A 48 2.55 -1.51 -4.67
N ILE A 49 2.81 -0.25 -4.29
CA ILE A 49 3.26 0.11 -2.94
C ILE A 49 2.26 -0.35 -1.86
N GLU A 50 0.95 -0.23 -2.13
CA GLU A 50 -0.11 -0.70 -1.23
C GLU A 50 -0.03 -2.22 -0.96
N HIS A 51 0.59 -2.99 -1.86
CA HIS A 51 0.74 -4.45 -1.76
C HIS A 51 2.16 -4.91 -1.39
N LEU A 52 3.10 -3.99 -1.12
CA LEU A 52 4.47 -4.34 -0.72
C LEU A 52 4.57 -4.66 0.77
N GLY A 53 5.27 -5.75 1.07
CA GLY A 53 5.56 -6.19 2.44
C GLY A 53 6.91 -5.71 2.94
N PHE A 54 7.46 -6.45 3.92
CA PHE A 54 8.75 -6.15 4.55
C PHE A 54 9.85 -5.92 3.52
N ARG A 55 10.50 -4.75 3.59
CA ARG A 55 11.57 -4.29 2.67
C ARG A 55 11.19 -4.23 1.18
N GLY A 56 9.92 -4.37 0.81
CA GLY A 56 9.49 -4.31 -0.59
C GLY A 56 9.78 -2.95 -1.23
N LEU A 57 9.51 -1.86 -0.50
CA LEU A 57 9.76 -0.50 -0.98
C LEU A 57 11.24 -0.21 -1.23
N GLU A 58 12.12 -0.73 -0.36
CA GLU A 58 13.58 -0.60 -0.53
C GLU A 58 14.06 -1.29 -1.82
N VAL A 59 13.58 -2.52 -2.06
CA VAL A 59 13.90 -3.28 -3.26
C VAL A 59 13.38 -2.56 -4.51
N LEU A 60 12.13 -2.08 -4.48
CA LEU A 60 11.54 -1.34 -5.58
C LEU A 60 12.34 -0.07 -5.90
N GLN A 61 12.70 0.71 -4.89
CA GLN A 61 13.46 1.95 -5.08
C GLN A 61 14.86 1.68 -5.65
N ASN A 62 15.55 0.65 -5.16
CA ASN A 62 16.84 0.25 -5.70
C ASN A 62 16.72 -0.24 -7.16
N ALA A 63 15.63 -0.94 -7.49
CA ALA A 63 15.37 -1.37 -8.85
C ALA A 63 15.09 -0.20 -9.79
N GLU A 64 14.27 0.76 -9.36
CA GLU A 64 14.03 1.99 -10.12
C GLU A 64 15.33 2.78 -10.37
N LEU A 65 16.25 2.83 -9.40
CA LEU A 65 17.53 3.52 -9.57
C LEU A 65 18.48 2.79 -10.53
N GLN A 66 18.56 1.46 -10.43
CA GLN A 66 19.53 0.65 -11.19
C GLN A 66 19.03 0.26 -12.60
N PHE A 67 17.73 0.06 -12.76
CA PHE A 67 17.09 -0.46 -13.97
C PHE A 67 15.78 0.28 -14.27
N GLN A 68 15.85 1.58 -14.55
CA GLN A 68 14.68 2.46 -14.71
C GLN A 68 13.62 1.95 -15.70
N ASN A 69 14.01 1.65 -16.94
CA ASN A 69 13.06 1.26 -17.99
C ASN A 69 12.45 -0.12 -17.73
N ASP A 70 13.27 -1.08 -17.35
CA ASP A 70 12.82 -2.45 -17.10
C ASP A 70 11.91 -2.51 -15.87
N THR A 71 12.29 -1.80 -14.80
CA THR A 71 11.50 -1.72 -13.57
C THR A 71 10.15 -1.07 -13.83
N LYS A 72 10.10 -0.01 -14.64
CA LYS A 72 8.83 0.63 -15.00
C LYS A 72 7.86 -0.37 -15.63
N MET A 73 8.33 -1.21 -16.56
CA MET A 73 7.49 -2.22 -17.20
C MET A 73 7.03 -3.29 -16.21
N VAL A 74 7.89 -3.71 -15.28
CA VAL A 74 7.52 -4.66 -14.21
C VAL A 74 6.46 -4.06 -13.28
N VAL A 75 6.62 -2.79 -12.87
CA VAL A 75 5.65 -2.09 -12.01
C VAL A 75 4.28 -1.99 -12.68
N GLU A 76 4.24 -1.63 -13.97
CA GLU A 76 3.00 -1.57 -14.74
C GLU A 76 2.30 -2.94 -14.80
N LYS A 77 3.07 -4.02 -15.01
CA LYS A 77 2.53 -5.38 -15.05
C LYS A 77 2.06 -5.88 -13.69
N LEU A 78 2.83 -5.66 -12.62
CA LEU A 78 2.41 -6.02 -11.28
C LEU A 78 1.15 -5.26 -10.85
N ALA A 79 1.06 -3.97 -11.16
CA ALA A 79 -0.14 -3.18 -10.87
C ALA A 79 -1.38 -3.69 -11.63
N GLN A 80 -1.22 -4.11 -12.89
CA GLN A 80 -2.28 -4.76 -13.67
C GLN A 80 -2.76 -6.05 -12.99
N LEU A 81 -1.83 -6.92 -12.59
CA LEU A 81 -2.13 -8.20 -11.95
C LEU A 81 -2.81 -8.01 -10.59
N ILE A 82 -2.35 -7.05 -9.78
CA ILE A 82 -2.98 -6.67 -8.51
C ILE A 82 -4.40 -6.15 -8.75
N THR A 83 -4.56 -5.23 -9.70
CA THR A 83 -5.89 -4.63 -10.01
C THR A 83 -6.87 -5.68 -10.54
N SER A 84 -6.38 -6.67 -11.31
CA SER A 84 -7.19 -7.78 -11.81
C SER A 84 -7.56 -8.81 -10.74
N GLY A 85 -6.91 -8.78 -9.57
CA GLY A 85 -7.09 -9.75 -8.49
C GLY A 85 -6.36 -11.08 -8.70
N GLU A 86 -5.51 -11.19 -9.72
CA GLU A 86 -4.62 -12.35 -9.90
C GLU A 86 -3.58 -12.44 -8.79
N ILE A 87 -3.12 -11.28 -8.29
CA ILE A 87 -2.25 -11.18 -7.12
C ILE A 87 -3.02 -10.50 -6.00
N THR A 88 -3.33 -11.28 -4.96
CA THR A 88 -3.98 -10.78 -3.73
C THR A 88 -3.04 -10.82 -2.53
N GLU A 89 -1.93 -11.55 -2.62
CA GLU A 89 -0.97 -11.67 -1.54
C GLU A 89 -0.04 -10.44 -1.42
N ILE A 90 0.52 -10.26 -0.23
CA ILE A 90 1.56 -9.27 0.01
C ILE A 90 2.87 -9.74 -0.63
N ILE A 91 3.50 -8.84 -1.38
CA ILE A 91 4.78 -9.06 -2.04
C ILE A 91 5.89 -8.46 -1.17
N ASP A 92 6.59 -9.29 -0.41
CA ASP A 92 7.75 -8.85 0.37
C ASP A 92 8.97 -8.54 -0.51
N GLY A 93 10.00 -7.93 0.08
CA GLY A 93 11.24 -7.63 -0.62
C GLY A 93 11.96 -8.88 -1.14
N GLY A 94 11.82 -10.02 -0.46
CA GLY A 94 12.38 -11.29 -0.89
C GLY A 94 11.76 -11.79 -2.20
N LYS A 95 10.43 -11.86 -2.27
CA LYS A 95 9.67 -12.23 -3.47
C LYS A 95 9.93 -11.25 -4.62
N LEU A 96 9.92 -9.95 -4.34
CA LEU A 96 10.17 -8.94 -5.37
C LEU A 96 11.59 -9.04 -5.93
N LEU A 97 12.60 -9.24 -5.08
CA LEU A 97 13.99 -9.43 -5.50
C LEU A 97 14.16 -10.74 -6.30
N MET A 98 13.45 -11.80 -5.91
CA MET A 98 13.45 -13.07 -6.63
C MET A 98 12.83 -12.93 -8.03
N LEU A 99 11.73 -12.19 -8.15
CA LEU A 99 11.11 -11.87 -9.44
C LEU A 99 12.09 -11.12 -10.35
N PHE A 100 12.75 -10.08 -9.86
CA PHE A 100 13.73 -9.35 -10.66
C PHE A 100 14.87 -10.27 -11.12
N ARG A 101 15.38 -11.13 -10.24
CA ARG A 101 16.42 -12.10 -10.60
C ARG A 101 15.97 -13.13 -11.64
N SER A 102 14.72 -13.60 -11.58
CA SER A 102 14.20 -14.58 -12.54
C SER A 102 14.09 -14.04 -13.96
N ILE A 103 13.91 -12.71 -14.10
CA ILE A 103 13.92 -12.01 -15.39
C ILE A 103 15.30 -11.43 -15.76
N GLY A 104 16.35 -11.77 -14.99
CA GLY A 104 17.74 -11.35 -15.28
C GLY A 104 18.16 -9.99 -14.73
N LEU A 105 17.31 -9.32 -13.95
CA LEU A 105 17.63 -8.05 -13.29
C LEU A 105 18.26 -8.31 -11.92
N ASN A 106 19.58 -8.15 -11.84
CA ASN A 106 20.31 -8.32 -10.60
C ASN A 106 20.36 -7.02 -9.78
N ILE A 107 19.30 -6.75 -9.01
CA ILE A 107 19.21 -5.59 -8.11
C ILE A 107 20.24 -5.73 -6.97
N ARG A 108 21.16 -4.78 -6.86
CA ARG A 108 22.10 -4.71 -5.73
C ARG A 108 21.40 -4.10 -4.52
N MET A 109 21.48 -4.79 -3.40
CA MET A 109 20.95 -4.35 -2.10
C MET A 109 22.09 -4.15 -1.12
N GLU A 110 22.06 -3.07 -0.33
CA GLU A 110 22.96 -2.91 0.81
C GLU A 110 22.54 -3.88 1.92
N THR A 111 23.24 -5.01 2.04
CA THR A 111 22.93 -6.04 3.04
C THR A 111 24.08 -6.16 4.03
N LYS A 112 23.77 -6.08 5.32
CA LYS A 112 24.71 -6.36 6.41
C LYS A 112 24.28 -7.64 7.11
N ILE A 113 25.18 -8.62 7.15
CA ILE A 113 24.95 -9.88 7.85
C ILE A 113 25.74 -9.84 9.15
N ASN A 114 25.04 -9.97 10.27
CA ASN A 114 25.63 -10.09 11.60
C ASN A 114 25.36 -11.49 12.14
N ILE A 115 26.35 -12.05 12.82
CA ILE A 115 26.31 -13.39 13.41
C ILE A 115 26.52 -13.24 14.91
N GLU A 116 25.71 -13.95 15.69
CA GLU A 116 25.91 -14.05 17.13
C GLU A 116 27.03 -15.04 17.43
N LYS A 117 28.07 -14.58 18.13
CA LYS A 117 29.17 -15.40 18.64
C LYS A 117 29.39 -15.05 20.11
N ASP A 118 29.27 -16.04 20.98
CA ASP A 118 29.52 -15.89 22.42
C ASP A 118 28.73 -14.71 23.06
N GLY A 119 27.48 -14.52 22.64
CA GLY A 119 26.59 -13.45 23.13
C GLY A 119 26.89 -12.05 22.55
N LYS A 120 27.77 -11.92 21.55
CA LYS A 120 28.04 -10.66 20.84
C LYS A 120 27.73 -10.80 19.35
N PHE A 121 27.16 -9.75 18.75
CA PHE A 121 26.97 -9.68 17.31
C PHE A 121 28.24 -9.17 16.63
N VAL A 122 28.83 -9.98 15.75
CA VAL A 122 29.95 -9.62 14.88
C VAL A 122 29.52 -9.68 13.42
N SER A 123 30.12 -8.88 12.54
CA SER A 123 29.80 -8.97 11.12
C SER A 123 30.31 -10.31 10.56
N LEU A 124 29.56 -10.90 9.61
CA LEU A 124 30.02 -12.07 8.88
C LEU A 124 31.36 -11.80 8.16
N SER A 125 31.55 -10.59 7.62
CA SER A 125 32.79 -10.21 6.95
C SER A 125 33.99 -10.31 7.90
N ASP A 126 33.86 -9.75 9.11
CA ASP A 126 34.89 -9.80 10.16
C ASP A 126 35.16 -11.24 10.61
N LYS A 127 34.11 -12.06 10.66
CA LYS A 127 34.24 -13.47 11.05
C LYS A 127 34.98 -14.31 10.02
N LEU A 128 34.77 -14.04 8.73
CA LEU A 128 35.43 -14.74 7.63
C LEU A 128 36.88 -14.28 7.45
N SER A 129 37.17 -12.99 7.59
CA SER A 129 38.55 -12.48 7.47
C SER A 129 39.49 -13.06 8.53
N ASN A 130 39.00 -13.20 9.77
CA ASN A 130 39.81 -13.71 10.88
C ASN A 130 40.01 -15.24 10.84
N TYR A 131 39.22 -15.98 10.05
CA TYR A 131 39.42 -17.42 9.90
C TYR A 131 40.72 -17.76 9.16
N SER A 132 41.19 -16.86 8.30
CA SER A 132 42.43 -17.02 7.53
C SER A 132 43.70 -16.95 8.40
N SER A 133 43.65 -16.24 9.53
CA SER A 133 44.80 -16.06 10.43
C SER A 133 44.96 -17.18 11.46
N ASP A 134 43.90 -17.93 11.76
CA ASP A 134 43.91 -18.97 12.80
C ASP A 134 44.38 -20.34 12.29
N VAL A 135 44.62 -20.50 10.98
CA VAL A 135 45.01 -21.78 10.33
C VAL A 135 46.54 -21.86 10.11
N GLU A 136 47.29 -20.81 10.41
CA GLU A 136 48.76 -20.76 10.26
C GLU A 136 49.55 -20.95 11.57
N GLU A 137 48.89 -21.32 12.69
CA GLU A 137 49.54 -21.77 13.94
C GLU A 137 49.36 -23.28 14.17
#